data_AF-A0A6G0YFX2-F1
#
_entry.id   AF-A0A6G0YFX2-F1
#
_cell.length_a   1.000
_cell.length_b   1.000
_cell.length_c   1.000
_cell.angle_alpha   90.00
_cell.angle_beta   90.00
_cell.angle_gamma   90.00
#
_symmetry.space_group_name_H-M   'P 1'
#
loop_
_entity.id
_entity.type
_entity.pdbx_description
1 polymer ?
#
loop_
_entity_poly.entity_id
_entity_poly.type
_entity_poly.pdbx_seq_one_letter_code
_entity_poly.pdbx_strand_id
1 'polypeptide(L)'
;MLSANDSSNRKNERFQKENREWLCFIINFPVSVYREINLTDKNSSESVGRGRPTKTFDESSARSKRRKCQLLYNSSSLSELSETTSYAFRKIGNEDTAKLVEEAANSTPTRGKKIRDVWKENKNTLKPSMMSPEVALSLIIDCSLSKFQYNMLRKNAKEHNHDLYPSYDQLLVEKNPVCSSTRYCRPIRLQYVKESVDISKNEEKYISDQINSLAKFECEFGTINFILQLTMIDGKVCNAITESSSMACYVCGAKISQMNDLALMRTKIDDQSAYRYGLSTLHAYIRFFECLLHISYRMDFKVWKASKKDGKYILLKQKKLKIQNQFRSRLGLLVDMPKQSFGSSNNEDQNKAHLALFAPR
;
A
#
# COMPACT_ATOMS: atom_id res chain seq x y z
N MET A 1 39.60 -16.56 -73.59
CA MET A 1 38.97 -16.70 -72.27
C MET A 1 38.08 -17.93 -72.31
N LEU A 2 38.49 -19.02 -71.68
CA LEU A 2 37.59 -20.14 -71.38
C LEU A 2 36.80 -19.73 -70.13
N SER A 3 35.50 -19.53 -70.25
CA SER A 3 34.61 -19.26 -69.11
C SER A 3 34.09 -20.58 -68.54
N ALA A 4 34.09 -20.73 -67.21
CA ALA A 4 33.47 -21.88 -66.56
C ALA A 4 31.95 -21.90 -66.84
N ASN A 5 31.42 -23.06 -67.22
CA ASN A 5 30.02 -23.30 -67.52
C ASN A 5 29.24 -23.57 -66.22
N ASP A 6 28.18 -22.81 -65.98
CA ASP A 6 27.46 -22.77 -64.69
C ASP A 6 26.27 -23.76 -64.63
N SER A 7 26.14 -24.64 -65.63
CA SER A 7 25.04 -25.61 -65.77
C SER A 7 25.07 -26.82 -64.80
N SER A 8 26.00 -26.82 -63.84
CA SER A 8 26.33 -28.00 -63.02
C SER A 8 25.43 -28.23 -61.79
N ASN A 9 24.43 -27.36 -61.53
CA ASN A 9 23.44 -27.50 -60.45
C ASN A 9 24.04 -27.90 -59.08
N ARG A 10 25.22 -27.35 -58.74
CA ARG A 10 25.94 -27.55 -57.48
C ARG A 10 26.29 -29.02 -57.16
N LYS A 11 26.36 -29.91 -58.16
CA LYS A 11 26.87 -31.28 -57.99
C LYS A 11 28.32 -31.37 -58.46
N ASN A 12 29.23 -31.76 -57.56
CA ASN A 12 30.68 -31.74 -57.79
C ASN A 12 31.11 -32.63 -58.97
N GLU A 13 30.57 -33.84 -59.08
CA GLU A 13 30.86 -34.75 -60.19
C GLU A 13 30.48 -34.16 -61.56
N ARG A 14 29.35 -33.44 -61.61
CA ARG A 14 28.86 -32.82 -62.85
C ARG A 14 29.68 -31.59 -63.21
N PHE A 15 30.08 -30.80 -62.22
CA PHE A 15 30.97 -29.65 -62.38
C PHE A 15 32.33 -30.07 -62.95
N GLN A 16 32.94 -31.12 -62.40
CA GLN A 16 34.22 -31.64 -62.88
C GLN A 16 34.16 -32.16 -64.33
N LYS A 17 33.03 -32.77 -64.72
CA LYS A 17 32.82 -33.25 -66.09
C LYS A 17 32.60 -32.10 -67.08
N GLU A 18 31.76 -31.13 -66.75
CA GLU A 18 31.40 -30.02 -67.64
C GLU A 18 32.51 -28.96 -67.77
N ASN A 19 33.38 -28.83 -66.76
CA ASN A 19 34.46 -27.83 -66.73
C ASN A 19 35.87 -28.43 -66.82
N ARG A 20 35.99 -29.68 -67.30
CA ARG A 20 37.27 -30.40 -67.33
C ARG A 20 38.36 -29.66 -68.11
N GLU A 21 38.01 -29.09 -69.26
CA GLU A 21 38.96 -28.33 -70.09
C GLU A 21 39.41 -27.03 -69.42
N TRP A 22 38.49 -26.34 -68.72
CA TRP A 22 38.82 -25.15 -67.93
C TRP A 22 39.71 -25.49 -66.72
N LEU A 23 39.43 -26.60 -66.03
CA LEU A 23 40.22 -27.06 -64.88
C LEU A 23 41.62 -27.55 -65.27
N CYS A 24 41.78 -28.13 -66.46
CA CYS A 24 43.07 -28.59 -66.97
C CYS A 24 43.86 -27.51 -67.72
N PHE A 25 43.32 -26.29 -67.85
CA PHE A 25 44.01 -25.19 -68.51
C PHE A 25 45.12 -24.65 -67.61
N ILE A 26 46.37 -24.78 -68.05
CA ILE A 26 47.54 -24.27 -67.34
C ILE A 26 47.59 -22.75 -67.52
N ILE A 27 47.29 -22.01 -66.45
CA ILE A 27 47.41 -20.55 -66.43
C ILE A 27 48.86 -20.18 -66.10
N ASN A 28 49.57 -19.66 -67.09
CA ASN A 28 50.90 -19.09 -66.89
C ASN A 28 50.79 -17.61 -66.52
N PHE A 29 51.10 -17.30 -65.27
CA PHE A 29 51.20 -15.91 -64.80
C PHE A 29 52.56 -15.29 -65.17
N PRO A 30 52.63 -13.97 -65.42
CA PRO A 30 53.90 -13.29 -65.66
C PRO A 30 54.82 -13.38 -64.43
N VAL A 31 56.14 -13.41 -64.68
CA VAL A 31 57.21 -13.61 -63.67
C VAL A 31 57.15 -12.59 -62.51
N SER A 32 56.53 -11.43 -62.71
CA SER A 32 56.28 -10.43 -61.66
C SER A 32 55.42 -10.96 -60.50
N VAL A 33 54.45 -11.84 -60.76
CA VAL A 33 53.57 -12.42 -59.73
C VAL A 33 54.34 -13.37 -58.81
N TYR A 34 55.34 -14.07 -59.35
CA TYR A 34 56.17 -14.98 -58.55
C TYR A 34 57.27 -14.26 -57.76
N ARG A 35 57.65 -13.03 -58.14
CA ARG A 35 58.63 -12.22 -57.38
C ARG A 35 58.08 -11.70 -56.04
N GLU A 36 56.77 -11.48 -55.92
CA GLU A 36 56.17 -11.01 -54.66
C GLU A 36 56.11 -12.08 -53.56
N ILE A 37 56.24 -13.37 -53.92
CA ILE A 37 56.13 -14.49 -52.96
C ILE A 37 57.46 -14.77 -52.24
N ASN A 38 58.60 -14.37 -52.82
CA ASN A 38 59.93 -14.73 -52.32
C ASN A 38 60.65 -13.61 -51.54
N LEU A 39 59.93 -12.58 -51.07
CA LEU A 39 60.51 -11.44 -50.34
C LEU A 39 60.25 -11.42 -48.82
N THR A 40 59.76 -12.50 -48.21
CA THR A 40 59.64 -12.57 -46.74
C THR A 40 60.38 -13.77 -46.18
N ASP A 41 61.71 -13.64 -46.12
CA ASP A 41 62.53 -14.38 -45.17
C ASP A 41 63.76 -13.53 -44.78
N LYS A 42 63.61 -12.73 -43.72
CA LYS A 42 64.58 -12.50 -42.64
C LYS A 42 64.12 -11.41 -41.65
N ASN A 43 64.04 -11.84 -40.40
CA ASN A 43 64.25 -11.11 -39.13
C ASN A 43 63.20 -10.12 -38.61
N SER A 44 62.47 -10.60 -37.59
CA SER A 44 62.11 -9.90 -36.34
C SER A 44 61.66 -8.43 -36.40
N SER A 45 60.36 -8.22 -36.64
CA SER A 45 59.51 -7.31 -35.85
C SER A 45 58.07 -7.43 -36.38
N GLU A 46 57.12 -7.77 -35.50
CA GLU A 46 55.67 -7.68 -35.67
C GLU A 46 55.11 -7.85 -37.09
N SER A 47 54.98 -9.10 -37.55
CA SER A 47 54.19 -9.40 -38.73
C SER A 47 52.70 -9.23 -38.41
N VAL A 48 52.07 -8.16 -38.88
CA VAL A 48 50.61 -8.05 -38.94
C VAL A 48 50.11 -9.06 -39.97
N GLY A 49 49.89 -10.29 -39.51
CA GLY A 49 49.25 -11.33 -40.31
C GLY A 49 47.89 -10.83 -40.78
N ARG A 50 47.61 -10.96 -42.08
CA ARG A 50 46.30 -10.67 -42.69
C ARG A 50 45.27 -11.65 -42.12
N GLY A 51 44.78 -11.36 -40.93
CA GLY A 51 43.79 -12.13 -40.20
C GLY A 51 42.85 -11.19 -39.46
N ARG A 52 41.72 -11.72 -39.02
CA ARG A 52 40.74 -10.97 -38.21
C ARG A 52 41.47 -10.33 -37.00
N PRO A 53 41.30 -9.02 -36.74
CA PRO A 53 41.94 -8.34 -35.61
C PRO A 53 41.74 -9.12 -34.31
N THR A 54 42.84 -9.43 -33.63
CA THR A 54 42.83 -10.19 -32.39
C THR A 54 42.41 -9.30 -31.23
N LYS A 55 41.23 -9.56 -30.67
CA LYS A 55 40.80 -8.93 -29.41
C LYS A 55 41.70 -9.36 -28.26
N THR A 56 41.92 -8.44 -27.31
CA THR A 56 42.60 -8.73 -26.03
C THR A 56 41.85 -9.82 -25.25
N PHE A 57 42.48 -10.42 -24.24
CA PHE A 57 41.81 -11.43 -23.43
C PHE A 57 40.54 -10.86 -22.78
N ASP A 58 40.63 -9.67 -22.17
CA ASP A 58 39.54 -9.05 -21.42
C ASP A 58 38.33 -8.68 -22.29
N GLU A 59 38.57 -8.20 -23.51
CA GLU A 59 37.55 -7.82 -24.49
C GLU A 59 36.94 -9.02 -25.26
N SER A 60 37.46 -10.22 -25.04
CA SER A 60 36.97 -11.44 -25.68
C SER A 60 35.69 -11.97 -25.01
N SER A 61 34.79 -12.56 -25.81
CA SER A 61 33.60 -13.25 -25.28
C SER A 61 33.99 -14.44 -24.40
N ALA A 62 33.11 -14.85 -23.48
CA ALA A 62 33.36 -15.98 -22.56
C ALA A 62 33.78 -17.27 -23.29
N ARG A 63 33.15 -17.58 -24.43
CA ARG A 63 33.50 -18.73 -25.28
C ARG A 63 34.94 -18.61 -25.83
N SER A 64 35.34 -17.41 -26.23
CA SER A 64 36.68 -17.13 -26.76
C SER A 64 37.75 -17.16 -25.66
N LYS A 65 37.44 -16.64 -24.46
CA LYS A 65 38.30 -16.74 -23.27
C LYS A 65 38.58 -18.21 -22.90
N ARG A 66 37.54 -19.05 -22.85
CA ARG A 66 37.68 -20.50 -22.62
C ARG A 66 38.58 -21.17 -23.66
N ARG A 67 38.38 -20.88 -24.95
CA ARG A 67 39.23 -21.42 -26.04
C ARG A 67 40.70 -20.99 -25.88
N LYS A 68 40.95 -19.73 -25.52
CA LYS A 68 42.31 -19.22 -25.29
C LYS A 68 42.97 -19.89 -24.06
N CYS A 69 42.22 -20.15 -23.00
CA CYS A 69 42.71 -20.85 -21.80
C CYS A 69 42.80 -22.38 -21.96
N GLN A 70 42.33 -22.97 -23.06
CA GLN A 70 42.25 -24.43 -23.22
C GLN A 70 43.62 -25.10 -23.14
N LEU A 71 44.65 -24.47 -23.70
CA LEU A 71 46.02 -24.98 -23.63
C LEU A 71 46.53 -25.00 -22.19
N LEU A 72 46.35 -23.90 -21.45
CA LEU A 72 46.72 -23.79 -20.04
C LEU A 72 45.96 -24.78 -19.15
N TYR A 73 44.68 -25.00 -19.44
CA TYR A 73 43.84 -25.95 -18.72
C TYR A 73 44.28 -27.41 -18.95
N ASN A 74 44.66 -27.75 -20.18
CA ASN A 74 45.11 -29.11 -20.51
C ASN A 74 46.53 -29.39 -20.00
N SER A 75 47.38 -28.37 -19.91
CA SER A 75 48.80 -28.51 -19.55
C SER A 75 49.08 -28.49 -18.05
N SER A 76 48.14 -28.00 -17.22
CA SER A 76 48.40 -27.66 -15.82
C SER A 76 47.41 -28.34 -14.88
N SER A 77 47.87 -28.71 -13.69
CA SER A 77 47.02 -29.29 -12.64
C SER A 77 46.22 -28.21 -11.88
N LEU A 78 45.13 -28.61 -11.22
CA LEU A 78 44.30 -27.68 -10.43
C LEU A 78 45.10 -27.00 -9.31
N SER A 79 46.04 -27.72 -8.67
CA SER A 79 46.88 -27.19 -7.60
C SER A 79 47.85 -26.12 -8.10
N GLU A 80 48.47 -26.34 -9.26
CA GLU A 80 49.35 -25.34 -9.89
C GLU A 80 48.56 -24.10 -10.31
N LEU A 81 47.34 -24.29 -10.84
CA LEU A 81 46.47 -23.18 -11.22
C LEU A 81 45.98 -22.38 -10.00
N SER A 82 45.66 -23.03 -8.88
CA SER A 82 45.26 -22.31 -7.66
C SER A 82 46.41 -21.53 -7.05
N GLU A 83 47.61 -22.14 -6.99
CA GLU A 83 48.79 -21.50 -6.40
C GLU A 83 49.28 -20.32 -7.24
N THR A 84 49.32 -20.48 -8.57
CA THR A 84 49.68 -19.39 -9.49
C THR A 84 48.67 -18.25 -9.44
N THR A 85 47.38 -18.56 -9.27
CA THR A 85 46.32 -17.56 -9.11
C THR A 85 46.50 -16.78 -7.80
N SER A 86 46.77 -17.46 -6.68
CA SER A 86 47.07 -16.83 -5.39
C SER A 86 48.31 -15.94 -5.47
N TYR A 87 49.38 -16.40 -6.12
CA TYR A 87 50.59 -15.60 -6.33
C TYR A 87 50.31 -14.34 -7.17
N ALA A 88 49.50 -14.45 -8.22
CA ALA A 88 49.09 -13.30 -9.03
C ALA A 88 48.33 -12.26 -8.20
N PHE A 89 47.41 -12.68 -7.32
CA PHE A 89 46.68 -11.78 -6.43
C PHE A 89 47.59 -11.12 -5.38
N ARG A 90 48.55 -11.85 -4.81
CA ARG A 90 49.55 -11.29 -3.88
C ARG A 90 50.45 -10.27 -4.56
N LYS A 91 50.89 -10.53 -5.81
CA LYS A 91 51.68 -9.58 -6.61
C LYS A 91 50.95 -8.26 -6.86
N ILE A 92 49.62 -8.30 -6.98
CA ILE A 92 48.76 -7.11 -7.17
C ILE A 92 48.47 -6.40 -5.82
N GLY A 93 48.84 -7.01 -4.69
CA GLY A 93 48.59 -6.48 -3.34
C GLY A 93 47.22 -6.83 -2.76
N ASN A 94 46.47 -7.74 -3.40
CA ASN A 94 45.15 -8.18 -2.93
C ASN A 94 45.28 -9.49 -2.13
N GLU A 95 45.77 -9.36 -0.89
CA GLU A 95 46.07 -10.52 -0.02
C GLU A 95 44.82 -11.30 0.39
N ASP A 96 43.70 -10.63 0.66
CA ASP A 96 42.47 -11.27 1.12
C ASP A 96 41.86 -12.17 0.03
N THR A 97 41.93 -11.74 -1.24
CA THR A 97 41.47 -12.57 -2.36
C THR A 97 42.36 -13.79 -2.55
N ALA A 98 43.68 -13.65 -2.35
CA ALA A 98 44.60 -14.79 -2.40
C ALA A 98 44.28 -15.83 -1.31
N LYS A 99 44.04 -15.38 -0.07
CA LYS A 99 43.63 -16.26 1.05
C LYS A 99 42.30 -16.95 0.77
N LEU A 100 41.33 -16.25 0.16
CA LEU A 100 40.04 -16.85 -0.22
C LEU A 100 40.17 -17.92 -1.31
N VAL A 101 41.02 -17.71 -2.31
CA VAL A 101 41.29 -18.70 -3.37
C VAL A 101 41.97 -19.94 -2.76
N GLU A 102 42.93 -19.73 -1.86
CA GLU A 102 43.62 -20.81 -1.13
C GLU A 102 42.65 -21.61 -0.24
N GLU A 103 41.80 -20.92 0.54
CA GLU A 103 40.75 -21.57 1.33
C GLU A 103 39.74 -22.32 0.47
N ALA A 104 39.42 -21.83 -0.73
CA ALA A 104 38.49 -22.50 -1.63
C ALA A 104 39.09 -23.71 -2.35
N ALA A 105 40.40 -23.68 -2.63
CA ALA A 105 41.10 -24.72 -3.41
C ALA A 105 41.73 -25.83 -2.56
N ASN A 106 42.34 -25.49 -1.41
CA ASN A 106 43.15 -26.41 -0.61
C ASN A 106 42.39 -27.06 0.56
N SER A 107 41.17 -26.62 0.85
CA SER A 107 40.37 -27.15 1.96
C SER A 107 39.32 -28.18 1.50
N THR A 108 38.53 -28.69 2.45
CA THR A 108 37.46 -29.67 2.18
C THR A 108 36.49 -29.18 1.09
N PRO A 109 35.96 -30.06 0.21
CA PRO A 109 35.03 -29.69 -0.87
C PRO A 109 33.76 -28.92 -0.45
N THR A 110 33.42 -28.93 0.85
CA THR A 110 32.25 -28.25 1.42
C THR A 110 32.54 -26.83 1.91
N ARG A 111 33.81 -26.43 2.07
CA ARG A 111 34.20 -25.12 2.61
C ARG A 111 33.75 -23.97 1.72
N GLY A 112 33.95 -24.07 0.41
CA GLY A 112 33.48 -23.06 -0.55
C GLY A 112 31.96 -22.87 -0.51
N LYS A 113 31.20 -23.95 -0.28
CA LYS A 113 29.75 -23.89 -0.05
C LYS A 113 29.42 -23.14 1.24
N LYS A 114 30.09 -23.44 2.35
CA LYS A 114 29.90 -22.76 3.65
C LYS A 114 30.18 -21.25 3.55
N ILE A 115 31.29 -20.85 2.92
CA ILE A 115 31.64 -19.42 2.72
C ILE A 115 30.53 -18.71 1.94
N ARG A 116 30.04 -19.32 0.86
CA ARG A 116 28.94 -18.76 0.04
C ARG A 116 27.64 -18.65 0.82
N ASP A 117 27.30 -19.66 1.61
CA ASP A 117 26.03 -19.71 2.34
C ASP A 117 26.04 -18.68 3.50
N VAL A 118 27.14 -18.57 4.26
CA VAL A 118 27.33 -17.51 5.28
C VAL A 118 27.28 -16.11 4.66
N TRP A 119 27.90 -15.90 3.49
CA TRP A 119 27.83 -14.62 2.80
C TRP A 119 26.40 -14.28 2.37
N LYS A 120 25.63 -15.27 1.88
CA LYS A 120 24.21 -15.07 1.52
C LYS A 120 23.34 -14.77 2.73
N GLU A 121 23.58 -15.44 3.85
CA GLU A 121 22.87 -15.21 5.12
C GLU A 121 23.14 -13.80 5.64
N ASN A 122 24.41 -13.38 5.72
CA ASN A 122 24.79 -12.03 6.14
C ASN A 122 24.28 -10.93 5.18
N LYS A 123 24.19 -11.22 3.88
CA LYS A 123 23.59 -10.30 2.92
C LYS A 123 22.07 -10.16 3.12
N ASN A 124 21.40 -11.19 3.66
CA ASN A 124 19.98 -11.16 3.95
C ASN A 124 19.67 -10.51 5.31
N THR A 125 20.53 -10.65 6.32
CA THR A 125 20.38 -9.97 7.62
C THR A 125 20.57 -8.46 7.54
N LEU A 126 21.25 -7.97 6.51
CA LEU A 126 21.41 -6.54 6.21
C LEU A 126 20.23 -5.92 5.42
N LYS A 127 19.16 -6.68 5.10
CA LYS A 127 17.96 -6.08 4.52
C LYS A 127 17.23 -5.29 5.60
N PRO A 128 17.11 -3.96 5.48
CA PRO A 128 16.35 -3.15 6.42
C PRO A 128 14.92 -3.70 6.48
N SER A 129 14.42 -3.93 7.69
CA SER A 129 13.01 -4.20 7.94
C SER A 129 12.24 -2.93 7.59
N MET A 130 11.83 -2.79 6.33
CA MET A 130 10.87 -1.77 5.93
C MET A 130 9.66 -1.84 6.87
N MET A 131 9.26 -0.68 7.40
CA MET A 131 8.09 -0.57 8.27
C MET A 131 6.85 -1.08 7.54
N SER A 132 5.97 -1.79 8.25
CA SER A 132 4.71 -2.25 7.65
C SER A 132 3.85 -1.06 7.23
N PRO A 133 3.02 -1.20 6.17
CA PRO A 133 2.09 -0.15 5.74
C PRO A 133 1.18 0.35 6.87
N GLU A 134 0.75 -0.55 7.76
CA GLU A 134 -0.10 -0.22 8.92
C GLU A 134 0.62 0.70 9.91
N VAL A 135 1.86 0.36 10.30
CA VAL A 135 2.64 1.16 11.25
C VAL A 135 3.00 2.51 10.61
N ALA A 136 3.32 2.51 9.32
CA ALA A 136 3.58 3.74 8.57
C ALA A 136 2.36 4.66 8.50
N LEU A 137 1.16 4.10 8.30
CA LEU A 137 -0.09 4.85 8.29
C LEU A 137 -0.41 5.41 9.69
N SER A 138 -0.18 4.62 10.75
CA SER A 138 -0.34 5.09 12.13
C SER A 138 0.56 6.30 12.43
N LEU A 139 1.82 6.27 11.99
CA LEU A 139 2.76 7.37 12.15
C LEU A 139 2.29 8.65 11.44
N ILE A 140 1.79 8.54 10.20
CA ILE A 140 1.20 9.67 9.47
C ILE A 140 0.02 10.24 10.26
N ILE A 141 -0.79 9.36 10.85
CA ILE A 141 -1.98 9.77 11.58
C ILE A 141 -1.59 10.52 12.86
N ASP A 142 -0.76 9.91 13.70
CA ASP A 142 -0.36 10.42 15.01
C ASP A 142 0.40 11.74 14.89
N CYS A 143 1.33 11.81 13.92
CA CYS A 143 2.11 13.03 13.68
C CYS A 143 1.38 14.05 12.78
N SER A 144 0.17 13.75 12.33
CA SER A 144 -0.63 14.59 11.42
C SER A 144 0.14 15.04 10.18
N LEU A 145 0.93 14.12 9.61
CA LEU A 145 1.78 14.41 8.46
C LEU A 145 0.94 14.54 7.18
N SER A 146 1.24 15.54 6.37
CA SER A 146 0.76 15.60 4.99
C SER A 146 1.50 14.58 4.11
N LYS A 147 0.91 14.23 2.96
CA LYS A 147 1.56 13.40 1.92
C LYS A 147 2.95 13.96 1.54
N PHE A 148 3.07 15.28 1.44
CA PHE A 148 4.34 15.94 1.12
C PHE A 148 5.38 15.71 2.23
N GLN A 149 5.00 15.93 3.49
CA GLN A 149 5.89 15.73 4.65
C GLN A 149 6.33 14.27 4.80
N TYR A 150 5.42 13.31 4.63
CA TYR A 150 5.76 11.89 4.64
C TYR A 150 6.74 11.52 3.52
N ASN A 151 6.50 12.03 2.30
CA ASN A 151 7.41 11.82 1.18
C ASN A 151 8.77 12.47 1.40
N MET A 152 8.84 13.62 2.09
CA MET A 152 10.11 14.23 2.50
C MET A 152 10.86 13.39 3.51
N LEU A 153 10.20 12.87 4.55
CA LEU A 153 10.81 11.95 5.51
C LEU A 153 11.33 10.69 4.83
N ARG A 154 10.54 10.11 3.92
CA ARG A 154 10.97 8.96 3.12
C ARG A 154 12.16 9.27 2.22
N LYS A 155 12.16 10.43 1.57
CA LYS A 155 13.28 10.85 0.71
C LYS A 155 14.55 11.02 1.53
N ASN A 156 14.46 11.68 2.68
CA ASN A 156 15.59 11.87 3.59
C ASN A 156 16.14 10.54 4.12
N ALA A 157 15.27 9.60 4.52
CA ALA A 157 15.71 8.26 4.94
C ALA A 157 16.48 7.53 3.82
N LYS A 158 16.00 7.65 2.57
CA LYS A 158 16.67 7.07 1.40
C LYS A 158 18.01 7.73 1.09
N GLU A 159 18.13 9.04 1.26
CA GLU A 159 19.40 9.77 1.12
C GLU A 159 20.46 9.24 2.10
N HIS A 160 20.03 8.78 3.28
CA HIS A 160 20.89 8.12 4.27
C HIS A 160 20.95 6.59 4.13
N ASN A 161 20.61 6.02 2.97
CA ASN A 161 20.63 4.58 2.66
C ASN A 161 19.71 3.71 3.56
N HIS A 162 18.67 4.28 4.16
CA HIS A 162 17.66 3.56 4.90
C HIS A 162 16.34 3.49 4.12
N ASP A 163 15.93 2.28 3.69
CA ASP A 163 14.61 2.04 3.07
C ASP A 163 13.58 1.66 4.16
N LEU A 164 13.37 2.57 5.11
CA LEU A 164 12.51 2.35 6.27
C LEU A 164 11.02 2.54 5.96
N TYR A 165 10.68 3.56 5.15
CA TYR A 165 9.30 3.97 4.93
C TYR A 165 8.72 3.37 3.63
N PRO A 166 7.56 2.66 3.70
CA PRO A 166 6.88 2.18 2.50
C PRO A 166 6.43 3.34 1.61
N SER A 167 6.15 3.07 0.32
CA SER A 167 5.64 4.12 -0.57
C SER A 167 4.24 4.57 -0.12
N TYR A 168 3.88 5.82 -0.39
CA TYR A 168 2.55 6.33 -0.04
C TYR A 168 1.43 5.52 -0.70
N ASP A 169 1.66 4.99 -1.91
CA ASP A 169 0.67 4.19 -2.63
C ASP A 169 0.42 2.83 -1.96
N GLN A 170 1.44 2.24 -1.31
CA GLN A 170 1.26 1.02 -0.51
C GLN A 170 0.39 1.25 0.74
N LEU A 171 0.31 2.49 1.25
CA LEU A 171 -0.53 2.84 2.39
C LEU A 171 -2.01 2.94 2.03
N LEU A 172 -2.32 3.24 0.75
CA LEU A 172 -3.69 3.45 0.28
C LEU A 172 -4.48 2.15 0.09
N VAL A 173 -3.79 1.00 0.03
CA VAL A 173 -4.39 -0.32 -0.15
C VAL A 173 -5.05 -0.82 1.13
N GLU A 174 -4.67 -0.25 2.29
CA GLU A 174 -5.12 -0.73 3.59
C GLU A 174 -6.55 -0.29 3.91
N LYS A 175 -7.34 -1.18 4.53
CA LYS A 175 -8.71 -0.89 4.97
C LYS A 175 -8.72 0.31 5.91
N ASN A 176 -9.79 1.10 5.87
CA ASN A 176 -9.98 2.24 6.78
C ASN A 176 -9.79 1.78 8.25
N PRO A 177 -8.64 2.10 8.87
CA PRO A 177 -8.32 1.58 10.20
C PRO A 177 -9.13 2.29 11.29
N VAL A 178 -9.74 3.45 10.97
CA VAL A 178 -10.47 4.28 11.93
C VAL A 178 -11.74 4.86 11.28
N CYS A 179 -12.79 4.05 11.19
CA CYS A 179 -14.08 4.41 10.56
C CYS A 179 -14.73 5.68 11.13
N SER A 180 -14.47 6.02 12.39
CA SER A 180 -15.04 7.19 13.07
C SER A 180 -14.19 8.46 12.95
N SER A 181 -13.04 8.40 12.27
CA SER A 181 -12.15 9.56 12.13
C SER A 181 -12.64 10.51 11.03
N THR A 182 -12.64 11.81 11.33
CA THR A 182 -12.96 12.88 10.37
C THR A 182 -12.05 12.86 9.14
N ARG A 183 -10.85 12.29 9.25
CA ARG A 183 -9.87 12.20 8.16
C ARG A 183 -10.34 11.36 6.97
N TYR A 184 -11.19 10.36 7.22
CA TYR A 184 -11.75 9.50 6.17
C TYR A 184 -13.12 9.98 5.67
N CYS A 185 -13.70 11.00 6.31
CA CYS A 185 -14.95 11.60 5.88
C CYS A 185 -14.70 12.55 4.71
N ARG A 186 -15.08 12.14 3.49
CA ARG A 186 -14.91 12.97 2.29
C ARG A 186 -16.14 13.84 2.07
N PRO A 187 -15.99 15.18 2.01
CA PRO A 187 -17.12 16.06 1.76
C PRO A 187 -17.61 15.90 0.32
N ILE A 188 -18.89 15.62 0.15
CA ILE A 188 -19.55 15.56 -1.18
C ILE A 188 -20.07 16.94 -1.55
N ARG A 189 -20.73 17.64 -0.62
CA ARG A 189 -21.34 18.94 -0.84
C ARG A 189 -21.34 19.78 0.43
N LEU A 190 -21.12 21.09 0.29
CA LEU A 190 -21.14 22.07 1.36
C LEU A 190 -22.05 23.24 0.98
N GLN A 191 -22.88 23.68 1.92
CA GLN A 191 -23.80 24.81 1.72
C GLN A 191 -23.87 25.69 2.96
N TYR A 192 -24.02 26.99 2.73
CA TYR A 192 -24.23 28.00 3.78
C TYR A 192 -25.70 28.34 3.91
N VAL A 193 -26.49 27.39 4.40
CA VAL A 193 -27.94 27.56 4.61
C VAL A 193 -28.32 27.00 5.97
N LYS A 194 -29.31 27.62 6.63
CA LYS A 194 -29.84 27.10 7.88
C LYS A 194 -30.60 25.79 7.62
N GLU A 195 -30.29 24.77 8.42
CA GLU A 195 -30.95 23.47 8.36
C GLU A 195 -32.49 23.61 8.49
N SER A 196 -33.21 23.04 7.53
CA SER A 196 -34.68 22.94 7.53
C SER A 196 -35.13 21.55 7.08
N VAL A 197 -36.41 21.24 7.31
CA VAL A 197 -37.02 19.97 6.88
C VAL A 197 -36.98 19.83 5.36
N ASP A 198 -37.33 20.89 4.64
CA ASP A 198 -37.36 20.90 3.18
C ASP A 198 -35.96 20.71 2.58
N ILE A 199 -34.96 21.37 3.16
CA ILE A 199 -33.56 21.21 2.72
C ILE A 199 -33.11 19.77 2.96
N SER A 200 -33.38 19.20 4.15
CA SER A 200 -32.97 17.83 4.47
C SER A 200 -33.57 16.80 3.49
N LYS A 201 -34.84 16.97 3.10
CA LYS A 201 -35.51 16.13 2.09
C LYS A 201 -34.91 16.31 0.70
N ASN A 202 -34.68 17.55 0.29
CA ASN A 202 -34.09 17.85 -1.02
C ASN A 202 -32.67 17.26 -1.13
N GLU A 203 -31.89 17.30 -0.05
CA GLU A 203 -30.55 16.72 0.01
C GLU A 203 -30.55 15.19 -0.03
N GLU A 204 -31.44 14.54 0.72
CA GLU A 204 -31.58 13.09 0.63
C GLU A 204 -31.94 12.67 -0.78
N LYS A 205 -32.90 13.35 -1.41
CA LYS A 205 -33.28 13.07 -2.80
C LYS A 205 -32.12 13.29 -3.77
N TYR A 206 -31.42 14.41 -3.65
CA TYR A 206 -30.28 14.76 -4.50
C TYR A 206 -29.16 13.71 -4.44
N ILE A 207 -28.88 13.16 -3.27
CA ILE A 207 -27.88 12.09 -3.09
C ILE A 207 -28.44 10.75 -3.57
N SER A 208 -29.68 10.41 -3.25
CA SER A 208 -30.34 9.18 -3.69
C SER A 208 -30.39 9.08 -5.22
N ASP A 209 -30.70 10.16 -5.92
CA ASP A 209 -30.72 10.21 -7.40
C ASP A 209 -29.32 9.96 -8.01
N GLN A 210 -28.26 10.47 -7.36
CA GLN A 210 -26.87 10.20 -7.77
C GLN A 210 -26.46 8.75 -7.51
N ILE A 211 -26.90 8.16 -6.39
CA ILE A 211 -26.61 6.75 -6.08
C ILE A 211 -27.31 5.85 -7.11
N ASN A 212 -28.55 6.16 -7.47
CA ASN A 212 -29.32 5.38 -8.45
C ASN A 212 -28.74 5.49 -9.87
N SER A 213 -28.07 6.59 -10.21
CA SER A 213 -27.40 6.78 -11.50
C SER A 213 -25.93 6.37 -11.50
N LEU A 214 -25.42 5.81 -10.40
CA LEU A 214 -24.01 5.46 -10.24
C LEU A 214 -23.64 4.26 -11.11
N ALA A 215 -22.79 4.50 -12.12
CA ALA A 215 -22.23 3.44 -12.95
C ALA A 215 -21.13 2.67 -12.20
N LYS A 216 -20.93 1.43 -12.60
CA LYS A 216 -19.78 0.62 -12.15
C LYS A 216 -18.49 1.30 -12.61
N PHE A 217 -17.47 1.29 -11.76
CA PHE A 217 -16.19 1.88 -12.10
C PHE A 217 -15.27 0.81 -12.69
N GLU A 218 -14.95 0.95 -13.97
CA GLU A 218 -14.00 0.07 -14.66
C GLU A 218 -12.59 0.63 -14.52
N CYS A 219 -11.67 -0.21 -14.04
CA CYS A 219 -10.25 0.13 -13.94
C CYS A 219 -9.38 -1.03 -14.44
N GLU A 220 -8.09 -0.77 -14.61
CA GLU A 220 -7.10 -1.75 -15.08
C GLU A 220 -7.08 -3.04 -14.23
N PHE A 221 -7.53 -2.97 -12.97
CA PHE A 221 -7.52 -4.06 -12.00
C PHE A 221 -8.89 -4.75 -11.84
N GLY A 222 -9.92 -4.32 -12.59
CA GLY A 222 -11.25 -4.93 -12.59
C GLY A 222 -12.40 -3.93 -12.47
N THR A 223 -13.61 -4.46 -12.31
CA THR A 223 -14.84 -3.68 -12.17
C THR A 223 -15.21 -3.52 -10.70
N ILE A 224 -15.34 -2.27 -10.25
CA ILE A 224 -15.72 -1.92 -8.88
C ILE A 224 -17.20 -1.56 -8.83
N ASN A 225 -17.94 -2.25 -7.96
CA ASN A 225 -19.33 -1.93 -7.62
C ASN A 225 -19.38 -1.15 -6.31
N PHE A 226 -20.24 -0.14 -6.23
CA PHE A 226 -20.41 0.68 -5.04
C PHE A 226 -21.72 0.34 -4.33
N ILE A 227 -21.67 0.18 -3.01
CA ILE A 227 -22.83 0.06 -2.14
C ILE A 227 -22.74 1.19 -1.12
N LEU A 228 -23.65 2.15 -1.21
CA LEU A 228 -23.68 3.34 -0.37
C LEU A 228 -24.89 3.28 0.57
N GLN A 229 -24.67 3.56 1.86
CA GLN A 229 -25.70 3.51 2.88
C GLN A 229 -25.72 4.83 3.66
N LEU A 230 -26.90 5.45 3.77
CA LEU A 230 -27.11 6.72 4.46
C LEU A 230 -27.32 6.50 5.97
N THR A 231 -26.31 5.96 6.65
CA THR A 231 -26.39 5.62 8.09
C THR A 231 -25.79 6.69 9.00
N MET A 232 -24.99 7.59 8.45
CA MET A 232 -24.36 8.70 9.18
C MET A 232 -25.27 9.93 9.25
N ILE A 233 -26.47 9.75 9.79
CA ILE A 233 -27.44 10.84 9.99
C ILE A 233 -27.89 10.91 11.45
N ASP A 234 -28.32 12.10 11.88
CA ASP A 234 -28.89 12.29 13.21
C ASP A 234 -30.39 11.97 13.22
N GLY A 235 -30.95 11.79 14.43
CA GLY A 235 -32.37 11.50 14.57
C GLY A 235 -33.29 12.63 14.12
N LYS A 236 -32.80 13.87 14.06
CA LYS A 236 -33.60 15.04 13.65
C LYS A 236 -33.80 15.04 12.13
N VAL A 237 -32.74 14.74 11.39
CA VAL A 237 -32.72 14.53 9.95
C VAL A 237 -33.55 13.28 9.61
N CYS A 238 -33.41 12.17 10.35
CA CYS A 238 -34.31 11.00 10.19
C CYS A 238 -35.78 11.41 10.30
N ASN A 239 -36.14 12.18 11.33
CA ASN A 239 -37.52 12.63 11.54
C ASN A 239 -38.01 13.53 10.41
N ALA A 240 -37.16 14.44 9.92
CA ALA A 240 -37.47 15.29 8.78
C ALA A 240 -37.74 14.48 7.50
N ILE A 241 -36.92 13.46 7.22
CA ILE A 241 -37.03 12.64 6.02
C ILE A 241 -38.24 11.68 6.11
N THR A 242 -38.46 11.06 7.26
CA THR A 242 -39.55 10.08 7.50
C THR A 242 -40.90 10.73 7.84
N GLU A 243 -40.97 12.07 7.87
CA GLU A 243 -42.15 12.83 8.28
C GLU A 243 -42.66 12.45 9.68
N SER A 244 -41.76 11.99 10.54
CA SER A 244 -42.08 11.57 11.90
C SER A 244 -41.80 12.69 12.90
N SER A 245 -42.43 12.60 14.08
CA SER A 245 -42.23 13.57 15.15
C SER A 245 -41.09 13.15 16.07
N SER A 246 -40.47 14.10 16.77
CA SER A 246 -39.48 13.81 17.84
C SER A 246 -40.04 13.01 19.02
N MET A 247 -41.36 12.85 19.12
CA MET A 247 -42.06 12.08 20.14
C MET A 247 -42.58 10.72 19.61
N ALA A 248 -42.14 10.31 18.43
CA ALA A 248 -42.47 9.04 17.82
C ALA A 248 -41.21 8.35 17.29
N CYS A 249 -41.22 7.02 17.26
CA CYS A 249 -40.18 6.25 16.58
C CYS A 249 -40.32 6.41 15.06
N TYR A 250 -39.24 6.77 14.37
CA TYR A 250 -39.24 6.89 12.90
C TYR A 250 -39.25 5.53 12.18
N VAL A 251 -39.01 4.42 12.90
CA VAL A 251 -39.03 3.06 12.33
C VAL A 251 -40.42 2.45 12.43
N CYS A 252 -41.00 2.43 13.63
CA CYS A 252 -42.27 1.74 13.89
C CYS A 252 -43.47 2.69 14.06
N GLY A 253 -43.25 4.02 14.09
CA GLY A 253 -44.30 5.01 14.32
C GLY A 253 -44.90 5.00 15.74
N ALA A 254 -44.31 4.27 16.69
CA ALA A 254 -44.81 4.24 18.07
C ALA A 254 -44.61 5.58 18.76
N LYS A 255 -45.68 6.10 19.38
CA LYS A 255 -45.60 7.27 20.26
C LYS A 255 -44.98 6.86 21.60
N ILE A 256 -44.33 7.80 22.30
CA ILE A 256 -43.75 7.55 23.63
C ILE A 256 -44.76 6.91 24.61
N SER A 257 -46.04 7.30 24.55
CA SER A 257 -47.09 6.74 25.41
C SER A 257 -47.39 5.26 25.15
N GLN A 258 -47.05 4.74 23.96
CA GLN A 258 -47.28 3.37 23.53
C GLN A 258 -46.07 2.46 23.78
N MET A 259 -44.86 3.03 23.88
CA MET A 259 -43.61 2.25 23.93
C MET A 259 -43.50 1.35 25.16
N ASN A 260 -44.19 1.68 26.25
CA ASN A 260 -44.18 0.85 27.48
C ASN A 260 -45.19 -0.32 27.41
N ASP A 261 -46.05 -0.38 26.40
CA ASP A 261 -46.98 -1.49 26.19
C ASP A 261 -46.30 -2.59 25.36
N LEU A 262 -45.75 -3.59 26.05
CA LEU A 262 -45.02 -4.69 25.42
C LEU A 262 -45.91 -5.55 24.51
N ALA A 263 -47.21 -5.67 24.80
CA ALA A 263 -48.12 -6.45 23.97
C ALA A 263 -48.34 -5.75 22.63
N LEU A 264 -48.57 -4.43 22.68
CA LEU A 264 -48.70 -3.59 21.48
C LEU A 264 -47.41 -3.57 20.65
N MET A 265 -46.24 -3.49 21.30
CA MET A 265 -44.95 -3.45 20.58
C MET A 265 -44.62 -4.76 19.87
N ARG A 266 -45.08 -5.92 20.38
CA ARG A 266 -44.89 -7.21 19.71
C ARG A 266 -45.66 -7.35 18.39
N THR A 267 -46.81 -6.68 18.28
CA THR A 267 -47.67 -6.75 17.09
C THR A 267 -47.45 -5.59 16.13
N LYS A 268 -46.62 -4.61 16.50
CA LYS A 268 -46.41 -3.41 15.71
C LYS A 268 -45.53 -3.74 14.49
N ILE A 269 -45.91 -3.20 13.34
CA ILE A 269 -45.22 -3.43 12.09
C ILE A 269 -44.23 -2.28 11.88
N ASP A 270 -42.98 -2.65 11.61
CA ASP A 270 -41.91 -1.71 11.30
C ASP A 270 -41.94 -1.31 9.83
N ASP A 271 -41.61 -0.05 9.55
CA ASP A 271 -41.29 0.41 8.21
C ASP A 271 -39.86 -0.04 7.86
N GLN A 272 -39.76 -1.11 7.07
CA GLN A 272 -38.47 -1.66 6.63
C GLN A 272 -37.65 -0.66 5.80
N SER A 273 -38.29 0.32 5.15
CA SER A 273 -37.58 1.34 4.39
C SER A 273 -36.72 2.21 5.32
N ALA A 274 -37.10 2.35 6.59
CA ALA A 274 -36.36 3.12 7.59
C ALA A 274 -35.05 2.45 8.03
N TYR A 275 -34.85 1.15 7.77
CA TYR A 275 -33.63 0.44 8.16
C TYR A 275 -32.38 0.97 7.45
N ARG A 276 -32.54 1.59 6.27
CA ARG A 276 -31.44 2.20 5.51
C ARG A 276 -30.72 3.33 6.25
N TYR A 277 -31.39 3.94 7.23
CA TYR A 277 -30.85 5.02 8.06
C TYR A 277 -29.99 4.51 9.23
N GLY A 278 -30.00 3.20 9.49
CA GLY A 278 -29.25 2.60 10.59
C GLY A 278 -29.64 3.13 11.99
N LEU A 279 -28.79 2.83 12.96
CA LEU A 279 -28.92 3.28 14.35
C LEU A 279 -27.82 4.27 14.68
N SER A 280 -28.21 5.47 15.12
CA SER A 280 -27.27 6.48 15.58
C SER A 280 -26.80 6.17 17.00
N THR A 281 -25.78 5.31 17.13
CA THR A 281 -25.19 4.89 18.42
C THR A 281 -24.76 6.09 19.27
N LEU A 282 -24.22 7.11 18.62
CA LEU A 282 -23.82 8.38 19.21
C LEU A 282 -24.96 9.06 19.98
N HIS A 283 -26.10 9.26 19.31
CA HIS A 283 -27.26 9.91 19.92
C HIS A 283 -27.96 8.99 20.91
N ALA A 284 -27.90 7.67 20.73
CA ALA A 284 -28.45 6.72 21.69
C ALA A 284 -27.82 6.89 23.08
N TYR A 285 -26.50 7.00 23.18
CA TYR A 285 -25.80 7.22 24.46
C TYR A 285 -26.14 8.56 25.10
N ILE A 286 -26.16 9.65 24.31
CA ILE A 286 -26.51 10.99 24.81
C ILE A 286 -27.93 10.99 25.37
N ARG A 287 -28.90 10.50 24.59
CA ARG A 287 -30.32 10.46 24.98
C ARG A 287 -30.56 9.53 26.17
N PHE A 288 -29.83 8.42 26.24
CA PHE A 288 -29.90 7.51 27.38
C PHE A 288 -29.42 8.21 28.66
N PHE A 289 -28.29 8.92 28.61
CA PHE A 289 -27.78 9.67 29.75
C PHE A 289 -28.72 10.81 30.18
N GLU A 290 -29.26 11.57 29.22
CA GLU A 290 -30.30 12.58 29.48
C GLU A 290 -31.54 11.98 30.16
N CYS A 291 -31.98 10.80 29.71
CA CYS A 291 -33.09 10.08 30.31
C CYS A 291 -32.82 9.73 31.78
N LEU A 292 -31.63 9.18 32.09
CA LEU A 292 -31.23 8.87 33.46
C LEU A 292 -31.20 10.12 34.35
N LEU A 293 -30.65 11.24 33.84
CA LEU A 293 -30.68 12.52 34.55
C LEU A 293 -32.12 12.95 34.82
N HIS A 294 -32.99 12.90 33.82
CA HIS A 294 -34.39 13.25 33.98
C HIS A 294 -35.16 12.36 34.96
N ILE A 295 -34.86 11.06 35.01
CA ILE A 295 -35.39 10.13 36.02
C ILE A 295 -34.88 10.54 37.41
N SER A 296 -33.58 10.77 37.56
CA SER A 296 -32.96 11.15 38.84
C SER A 296 -33.55 12.43 39.45
N TYR A 297 -33.89 13.43 38.62
CA TYR A 297 -34.54 14.66 39.07
C TYR A 297 -35.98 14.45 39.56
N ARG A 298 -36.62 13.36 39.13
CA ARG A 298 -38.04 13.06 39.36
C ARG A 298 -38.26 11.96 40.40
N MET A 299 -37.19 11.35 40.93
CA MET A 299 -37.29 10.21 41.86
C MET A 299 -38.19 10.46 43.07
N ASP A 300 -38.26 11.70 43.55
CA ASP A 300 -39.05 12.06 44.74
C ASP A 300 -40.57 12.04 44.47
N PHE A 301 -41.01 12.39 43.26
CA PHE A 301 -42.44 12.51 42.93
C PHE A 301 -42.92 11.56 41.84
N LYS A 302 -42.01 10.90 41.11
CA LYS A 302 -42.26 9.79 40.17
C LYS A 302 -43.32 10.07 39.10
N VAL A 303 -43.41 11.31 38.62
CA VAL A 303 -44.30 11.71 37.51
C VAL A 303 -43.48 12.27 36.35
N TRP A 304 -43.88 11.94 35.12
CA TRP A 304 -43.22 12.44 33.90
C TRP A 304 -43.26 13.97 33.77
N LYS A 305 -44.46 14.56 33.87
CA LYS A 305 -44.68 16.02 33.80
C LYS A 305 -44.60 16.67 35.18
N ALA A 306 -43.69 17.63 35.34
CA ALA A 306 -43.59 18.47 36.54
C ALA A 306 -44.31 19.81 36.29
N SER A 307 -45.54 19.92 36.77
CA SER A 307 -46.35 21.15 36.64
C SER A 307 -45.93 22.21 37.67
N LYS A 308 -46.09 23.50 37.30
CA LYS A 308 -45.95 24.63 38.24
C LYS A 308 -47.08 24.67 39.27
N LYS A 309 -48.28 24.22 38.89
CA LYS A 309 -49.49 24.29 39.73
C LYS A 309 -49.40 23.41 40.98
N ASP A 310 -48.71 22.28 40.87
CA ASP A 310 -48.65 21.27 41.93
C ASP A 310 -47.37 21.38 42.79
N GLY A 311 -46.61 22.48 42.66
CA GLY A 311 -45.32 22.68 43.36
C GLY A 311 -44.17 21.76 42.88
N LYS A 312 -44.46 20.68 42.15
CA LYS A 312 -43.49 19.69 41.64
C LYS A 312 -42.38 20.29 40.78
N TYR A 313 -42.67 21.39 40.06
CA TYR A 313 -41.65 22.11 39.29
C TYR A 313 -40.52 22.67 40.18
N ILE A 314 -40.85 23.15 41.38
CA ILE A 314 -39.87 23.71 42.33
C ILE A 314 -38.97 22.58 42.84
N LEU A 315 -39.56 21.44 43.22
CA LEU A 315 -38.84 20.24 43.65
C LEU A 315 -37.88 19.73 42.55
N LEU A 316 -38.33 19.69 41.30
CA LEU A 316 -37.50 19.32 40.15
C LEU A 316 -36.29 20.26 40.00
N LYS A 317 -36.50 21.58 40.11
CA LYS A 317 -35.42 22.57 39.99
C LYS A 317 -34.39 22.42 41.11
N GLN A 318 -34.84 22.19 42.35
CA GLN A 318 -33.98 21.95 43.51
C GLN A 318 -33.16 20.66 43.34
N LYS A 319 -33.79 19.55 42.92
CA LYS A 319 -33.08 18.28 42.66
C LYS A 319 -32.09 18.39 41.52
N LYS A 320 -32.47 19.04 40.41
CA LYS A 320 -31.57 19.28 39.29
C LYS A 320 -30.30 20.00 39.75
N LEU A 321 -30.44 21.11 40.49
CA LEU A 321 -29.29 21.85 41.03
C LEU A 321 -28.42 21.00 41.96
N LYS A 322 -29.05 20.23 42.86
CA LYS A 322 -28.33 19.32 43.77
C LYS A 322 -27.50 18.29 43.01
N ILE A 323 -28.10 17.63 42.02
CA ILE A 323 -27.43 16.59 41.23
C ILE A 323 -26.33 17.18 40.35
N GLN A 324 -26.56 18.34 39.72
CA GLN A 324 -25.52 19.06 38.96
C GLN A 324 -24.30 19.39 39.84
N ASN A 325 -24.53 19.89 41.05
CA ASN A 325 -23.46 20.20 41.99
C ASN A 325 -22.72 18.93 42.44
N GLN A 326 -23.42 17.80 42.61
CA GLN A 326 -22.80 16.52 42.94
C GLN A 326 -21.95 15.95 41.79
N PHE A 327 -22.43 16.03 40.55
CA PHE A 327 -21.65 15.66 39.37
C PHE A 327 -20.39 16.51 39.23
N ARG A 328 -20.51 17.82 39.48
CA ARG A 328 -19.37 18.75 39.46
C ARG A 328 -18.37 18.44 40.57
N SER A 329 -18.81 18.22 41.81
CA SER A 329 -17.89 18.01 42.93
C SER A 329 -17.23 16.64 42.93
N ARG A 330 -17.94 15.58 42.53
CA ARG A 330 -17.43 14.20 42.56
C ARG A 330 -16.69 13.80 41.29
N LEU A 331 -17.21 14.20 40.12
CA LEU A 331 -16.70 13.78 38.82
C LEU A 331 -16.08 14.92 38.01
N GLY A 332 -16.15 16.17 38.48
CA GLY A 332 -15.67 17.33 37.72
C GLY A 332 -16.54 17.66 36.51
N LEU A 333 -17.74 17.06 36.39
CA LEU A 333 -18.58 17.16 35.20
C LEU A 333 -19.66 18.24 35.33
N LEU A 334 -19.80 19.08 34.30
CA LEU A 334 -20.89 20.03 34.15
C LEU A 334 -21.98 19.43 33.24
N VAL A 335 -23.08 18.98 33.82
CA VAL A 335 -24.17 18.26 33.13
C VAL A 335 -25.45 19.11 33.00
N ASP A 336 -26.16 18.96 31.88
CA ASP A 336 -27.51 19.53 31.65
C ASP A 336 -27.60 21.05 31.90
N MET A 337 -26.58 21.78 31.45
CA MET A 337 -26.48 23.24 31.50
C MET A 337 -26.82 23.84 30.12
N PRO A 338 -27.75 24.81 30.04
CA PRO A 338 -28.05 25.46 28.77
C PRO A 338 -26.86 26.32 28.34
N LYS A 339 -26.30 26.06 27.15
CA LYS A 339 -25.39 27.00 26.49
C LYS A 339 -26.24 28.03 25.73
N GLN A 340 -26.02 29.31 25.99
CA GLN A 340 -26.59 30.38 25.16
C GLN A 340 -26.01 30.26 23.74
N SER A 341 -26.86 30.46 22.74
CA SER A 341 -26.57 30.52 21.29
C SER A 341 -25.99 29.29 20.57
N PHE A 342 -25.61 28.22 21.26
CA PHE A 342 -25.24 26.95 20.63
C PHE A 342 -26.26 25.86 20.98
N GLY A 343 -26.84 25.21 19.96
CA GLY A 343 -27.48 23.91 20.16
C GLY A 343 -26.49 22.98 20.87
N SER A 344 -26.98 22.16 21.80
CA SER A 344 -26.21 21.21 22.63
C SER A 344 -24.97 20.71 21.88
N SER A 345 -23.78 21.11 22.33
CA SER A 345 -22.52 20.75 21.68
C SER A 345 -22.29 19.24 21.89
N ASN A 346 -22.67 18.45 20.90
CA ASN A 346 -22.71 16.98 20.94
C ASN A 346 -21.42 16.34 21.49
N ASN A 347 -20.24 16.90 21.21
CA ASN A 347 -18.96 16.31 21.61
C ASN A 347 -18.71 16.37 23.13
N GLU A 348 -19.09 17.48 23.78
CA GLU A 348 -18.96 17.58 25.24
C GLU A 348 -19.96 16.66 25.95
N ASP A 349 -21.18 16.55 25.41
CA ASP A 349 -22.25 15.77 26.04
C ASP A 349 -22.03 14.26 25.84
N GLN A 350 -21.36 13.85 24.75
CA GLN A 350 -20.89 12.47 24.58
C GLN A 350 -19.81 12.06 25.57
N ASN A 351 -18.75 12.87 25.73
CA ASN A 351 -17.68 12.56 26.67
C ASN A 351 -18.21 12.50 28.11
N LYS A 352 -19.15 13.38 28.46
CA LYS A 352 -19.86 13.35 29.74
C LYS A 352 -20.69 12.08 29.89
N ALA A 353 -21.48 11.72 28.88
CA ALA A 353 -22.30 10.50 28.90
C ALA A 353 -21.42 9.25 29.01
N HIS A 354 -20.33 9.16 28.24
CA HIS A 354 -19.43 8.02 28.25
C HIS A 354 -18.72 7.88 29.61
N LEU A 355 -18.17 8.97 30.16
CA LEU A 355 -17.51 8.94 31.47
C LEU A 355 -18.49 8.57 32.59
N ALA A 356 -19.71 9.10 32.54
CA ALA A 356 -20.73 8.81 33.54
C ALA A 356 -21.31 7.39 33.46
N LEU A 357 -21.41 6.80 32.27
CA LEU A 357 -22.00 5.48 32.05
C LEU A 357 -20.99 4.33 32.20
N PHE A 358 -19.76 4.52 31.72
CA PHE A 358 -18.79 3.43 31.58
C PHE A 358 -17.60 3.50 32.54
N ALA A 359 -17.44 4.60 33.26
CA ALA A 359 -16.45 4.73 34.33
C ALA A 359 -17.09 5.23 35.64
N PRO A 360 -18.11 4.53 36.19
CA PRO A 360 -18.65 4.87 37.49
C PRO A 360 -17.56 4.66 38.55
N ARG A 361 -17.11 5.75 39.18
CA ARG A 361 -16.21 5.70 40.35
C ARG A 361 -16.98 5.39 41.62
#